data_AF-A0A7G9BRN7-F1
#
_entry.id   AF-A0A7G9BRN7-F1
#
_cell.length_a   1.000
_cell.length_b   1.000
_cell.length_c   1.000
_cell.angle_alpha   90.00
_cell.angle_beta   90.00
_cell.angle_gamma   90.00
#
_symmetry.space_group_name_H-M   'P 1'
#
loop_
_entity.id
_entity.type
_entity.pdbx_description
1 polymer ?
#
loop_
_entity_poly.entity_id
_entity_poly.type
_entity_poly.pdbx_seq_one_letter_code
_entity_poly.pdbx_strand_id
1 'polypeptide(L)' 'MEAVIYFPNFEYPASEVSMYICILKDFTLMLKNGDIVKFTPDNEDTFKAWLDDNGIKNIRNESDWVVK' A
#
# COMPACT_ATOMS: atom_id res chain seq x y z
N MET A 1 -1.10 -2.80 -20.54
CA MET A 1 -1.93 -2.31 -19.41
C MET A 1 -1.17 -1.15 -18.82
N GLU A 2 -1.71 0.06 -18.90
CA GLU A 2 -1.09 1.24 -18.29
C GLU A 2 -1.27 1.12 -16.78
N ALA A 3 -0.17 0.94 -16.04
CA ALA A 3 -0.22 0.94 -14.59
C ALA A 3 -0.80 2.28 -14.14
N VAL A 4 -1.89 2.25 -13.35
CA VAL A 4 -2.50 3.46 -12.83
C VAL A 4 -1.50 4.10 -11.86
N ILE A 5 -0.83 5.14 -12.34
CA ILE A 5 0.30 5.77 -11.64
C ILE A 5 -0.12 6.46 -10.34
N TYR A 6 -1.35 6.99 -10.26
CA TYR A 6 -1.85 7.73 -9.09
C TYR A 6 -3.21 7.23 -8.65
N PHE A 7 -3.40 7.10 -7.33
CA PHE A 7 -4.70 6.84 -6.72
C PHE A 7 -5.39 8.17 -6.33
N PRO A 8 -6.70 8.33 -6.53
CA PRO A 8 -7.41 9.55 -6.12
C PRO A 8 -7.25 9.82 -4.62
N ASN A 9 -6.92 11.07 -4.28
CA ASN A 9 -6.63 11.54 -2.91
C ASN A 9 -5.33 11.01 -2.29
N PHE A 10 -4.52 10.27 -3.05
CA PHE A 10 -3.19 9.87 -2.61
C PHE A 10 -2.14 10.72 -3.33
N GLU A 11 -1.32 11.44 -2.56
CA GLU A 11 -0.38 12.44 -3.09
C GLU A 11 0.83 11.84 -3.82
N TYR A 12 1.05 10.53 -3.68
CA TYR A 12 2.24 9.86 -4.21
C TYR A 12 1.88 8.86 -5.30
N PRO A 13 2.73 8.70 -6.32
CA PRO A 13 2.51 7.65 -7.30
C PRO A 13 2.83 6.27 -6.71
N ALA A 14 2.20 5.22 -7.24
CA ALA A 14 2.49 3.83 -6.85
C ALA A 14 3.98 3.48 -6.99
N SER A 15 4.65 4.07 -7.98
CA SER A 15 6.08 3.86 -8.22
C SER A 15 6.97 4.33 -7.05
N GLU A 16 6.52 5.28 -6.24
CA GLU A 16 7.24 5.76 -5.06
C GLU A 16 6.94 4.88 -3.83
N VAL A 17 5.86 4.09 -3.86
CA VAL A 17 5.51 3.20 -2.77
C VAL A 17 6.38 1.94 -2.86
N SER A 18 7.09 1.64 -1.78
CA SER A 18 7.87 0.41 -1.67
C SER A 18 7.04 -0.73 -1.10
N MET A 19 6.27 -0.46 -0.04
CA MET A 19 5.49 -1.47 0.66
C MET A 19 4.40 -0.82 1.51
N TYR A 20 3.37 -1.56 1.89
CA TYR A 20 2.29 -1.04 2.73
C TYR A 20 1.92 -1.99 3.86
N ILE A 21 1.30 -1.45 4.90
CA ILE A 21 0.65 -2.20 5.98
C ILE A 21 -0.78 -1.67 6.18
N CYS A 22 -1.73 -2.59 6.37
CA CYS A 22 -3.12 -2.24 6.68
C CYS A 22 -3.44 -2.61 8.13
N ILE A 23 -3.93 -1.63 8.91
CA ILE A 23 -4.31 -1.78 10.31
C ILE A 23 -5.66 -1.14 10.54
N LEU A 24 -6.68 -1.95 10.86
CA LEU A 24 -8.01 -1.45 11.24
C LEU A 24 -8.60 -0.42 10.26
N LYS A 25 -8.37 -0.62 8.95
CA LYS A 25 -8.76 0.24 7.80
C LYS A 25 -7.82 1.41 7.48
N ASP A 26 -6.80 1.64 8.29
CA ASP A 26 -5.73 2.60 7.97
C ASP A 26 -4.62 1.92 7.18
N PHE A 27 -4.21 2.54 6.09
CA PHE A 27 -3.06 2.10 5.30
C PHE A 27 -1.87 2.98 5.67
N THR A 28 -0.80 2.34 6.11
CA THR A 28 0.49 3.00 6.25
C THR A 28 1.38 2.50 5.12
N LEU A 29 1.80 3.40 4.25
CA LEU A 29 2.64 3.11 3.10
C LEU A 29 4.05 3.63 3.38
N MET A 30 5.05 2.82 3.06
CA MET A 30 6.44 3.21 3.09
C MET A 30 6.88 3.57 1.67
N LEU A 31 7.36 4.80 1.51
CA LEU A 31 7.93 5.28 0.27
C LEU A 31 9.37 4.78 0.11
N LYS A 32 9.85 4.73 -1.12
CA LYS A 32 11.23 4.38 -1.46
C LYS A 32 12.25 5.37 -0.90
N ASN A 33 11.83 6.61 -0.66
CA ASN A 33 12.64 7.64 -0.01
C ASN A 33 12.80 7.43 1.51
N GLY A 34 12.12 6.42 2.08
CA GLY A 34 12.15 6.10 3.51
C GLY A 34 11.04 6.78 4.32
N ASP A 35 10.32 7.73 3.72
CA ASP A 35 9.14 8.36 4.32
C ASP A 35 8.00 7.37 4.51
N ILE A 36 7.22 7.60 5.55
CA ILE A 36 6.06 6.77 5.91
C ILE A 36 4.82 7.66 5.88
N VAL A 37 3.87 7.31 5.02
CA VAL A 37 2.63 8.05 4.83
C VAL A 37 1.44 7.23 5.29
N LYS A 38 0.49 7.88 5.95
CA LYS A 38 -0.77 7.26 6.35
C LYS A 38 -1.88 7.74 5.43
N PHE A 39 -2.66 6.80 4.94
CA PHE A 39 -3.76 7.05 4.04
C PHE A 39 -4.96 6.18 4.44
N THR A 40 -6.11 6.81 4.54
CA THR A 40 -7.37 6.14 4.88
C THR A 40 -8.28 6.27 3.65
N PRO A 41 -8.32 5.26 2.76
CA PRO A 41 -9.19 5.29 1.60
C PRO A 41 -10.65 5.19 2.02
N ASP A 42 -11.53 5.85 1.27
CA ASP A 42 -12.98 5.69 1.43
C ASP A 42 -13.43 4.25 1.10
N ASN A 43 -12.75 3.64 0.12
CA ASN A 43 -12.98 2.25 -0.30
C ASN A 43 -11.68 1.42 -0.21
N GLU A 44 -11.59 0.61 0.85
CA GLU A 44 -10.45 -0.26 1.16
C GLU A 44 -10.12 -1.22 0.00
N ASP A 45 -11.13 -1.87 -0.58
CA ASP A 45 -10.98 -2.87 -1.62
C ASP A 45 -10.39 -2.27 -2.90
N THR A 46 -10.83 -1.06 -3.25
CA THR A 46 -10.32 -0.36 -4.45
C THR A 46 -8.85 0.03 -4.27
N PHE A 47 -8.48 0.49 -3.06
CA PHE A 47 -7.09 0.85 -2.77
C PHE A 47 -6.19 -0.38 -2.72
N LYS A 48 -6.65 -1.48 -2.13
CA LYS A 48 -5.93 -2.77 -2.15
C LYS A 48 -5.70 -3.28 -3.56
N ALA A 49 -6.74 -3.27 -4.41
CA ALA A 49 -6.62 -3.71 -5.79
C ALA A 49 -5.61 -2.86 -6.57
N TRP A 50 -5.58 -1.55 -6.34
CA TRP A 50 -4.60 -0.64 -6.95
C TRP A 50 -3.16 -0.95 -6.49
N LEU A 51 -2.96 -1.23 -5.20
CA LEU A 51 -1.65 -1.62 -4.67
C LEU A 51 -1.18 -2.95 -5.28
N ASP A 52 -2.08 -3.94 -5.38
CA ASP A 52 -1.81 -5.27 -5.95
C ASP A 52 -1.48 -5.20 -7.45
N ASP A 53 -2.24 -4.41 -8.22
CA ASP A 53 -2.00 -4.15 -9.65
C ASP A 53 -0.63 -3.50 -9.89
N ASN A 54 -0.18 -2.65 -8.96
CA ASN A 54 1.15 -2.05 -8.97
C ASN A 54 2.26 -2.94 -8.35
N GLY A 55 1.94 -4.16 -7.93
CA GLY A 55 2.90 -5.11 -7.35
C GLY A 55 3.40 -4.73 -5.95
N ILE A 56 2.71 -3.81 -5.27
CA ILE A 56 3.05 -3.36 -3.92
C ILE A 56 2.49 -4.37 -2.93
N LYS A 57 3.35 -4.95 -2.10
CA LYS A 57 2.98 -6.03 -1.17
C LYS A 57 2.62 -5.49 0.22
N ASN A 58 1.68 -6.18 0.86
CA ASN A 58 1.34 -5.95 2.27
C ASN A 58 2.37 -6.65 3.17
N ILE A 59 3.06 -5.89 4.02
CA ILE A 59 4.07 -6.45 4.94
C ILE A 59 3.48 -7.17 6.15
N ARG A 60 2.22 -6.88 6.50
CA ARG A 60 1.53 -7.56 7.60
C ARG A 60 0.90 -8.88 7.19
N ASN A 61 1.00 -9.27 5.91
CA ASN A 61 0.61 -10.61 5.51
C ASN A 61 1.72 -11.59 5.89
N GLU A 62 1.83 -11.74 7.20
CA GLU A 62 2.86 -12.42 7.93
C GLU A 62 2.38 -13.84 8.22
N SER A 63 2.11 -14.60 7.16
CA SER A 63 1.98 -16.05 7.28
C SER A 63 3.32 -16.74 7.61
N ASP A 64 4.37 -15.97 7.91
CA ASP A 64 5.74 -16.46 8.12
C ASP A 64 6.36 -16.06 9.49
N TRP A 65 5.71 -15.27 10.35
CA TRP A 65 6.16 -15.17 11.77
C TRP A 65 5.58 -16.34 12.57
N VAL A 66 5.90 -17.55 12.12
CA VAL A 66 5.98 -18.67 13.05
C VAL A 66 7.22 -18.41 13.91
N VAL A 67 7.02 -17.71 15.03
CA VAL A 67 7.95 -17.82 16.16
C VAL A 67 7.90 -19.28 16.62
N LYS A 68 8.87 -20.07 16.14
CA LYS A 68 9.05 -21.46 16.54
C LYS A 68 9.75 -21.54 17.89
#